data_AF-A0A7R9FFK4-F1
#
_entry.id   AF-A0A7R9FFK4-F1
#
_cell.length_a   1.000
_cell.length_b   1.000
_cell.length_c   1.000
_cell.angle_alpha   90.00
_cell.angle_beta   90.00
_cell.angle_gamma   90.00
#
_symmetry.space_group_name_H-M   'P 1'
#
loop_
_entity.id
_entity.type
_entity.pdbx_description
1 polymer ?
#
loop_
_entity_poly.entity_id
_entity_poly.type
_entity_poly.pdbx_seq_one_letter_code
_entity_poly.pdbx_strand_id
1 'polypeptide(L)'
;MVKKLFSAMSRRRISCPQTTHKLWDAIKIIRYQRQIPDVKRISRYMSRAHQTSEEDVTHHLGHCVRDNLVRLVKRVGFKGSQTGKKQESYRLPQGAVKKDNHDWYCFECHGVGDVICCTGCHRVYHLSCVAMDLSDEDVKKTFVCSVCKMCKESDKFKISRRELNHLLGFTCSRLKERRTFLTPMKKYEIIKKVDEKKITKTEIVRWHGIPKSTLFTILKMREEIVNAVQKEGHNVKAKNLNGATHANLEQAMLEWFSQHRKQNVRINGPMMQKKADEFALRLGIENFKCSINEEAAVLVFPIAASAKDSDDSPPVDANSQLGPSMEPQPGLSTAPLSAPLTFTRPCDEKSGRD
;
A
#
# COMPACT_ATOMS: atom_id res chain seq x y z
N MET A 1 33.73 7.02 27.13
CA MET A 1 33.30 6.53 25.80
C MET A 1 31.80 6.26 25.76
N VAL A 2 31.29 5.23 26.46
CA VAL A 2 29.88 4.77 26.33
C VAL A 2 28.78 5.85 26.53
N LYS A 3 28.97 6.81 27.46
CA LYS A 3 27.97 7.88 27.72
C LYS A 3 27.72 8.82 26.54
N LYS A 4 28.67 8.95 25.60
CA LYS A 4 28.53 9.87 24.45
C LYS A 4 27.72 9.26 23.30
N LEU A 5 27.82 7.95 23.08
CA LEU A 5 26.98 7.19 22.12
C LEU A 5 25.50 7.21 22.50
N PHE A 6 25.18 7.05 23.79
CA PHE A 6 23.80 7.11 24.30
C PHE A 6 23.09 8.44 24.03
N SER A 7 23.84 9.55 23.90
CA SER A 7 23.27 10.88 23.64
C SER A 7 22.77 11.05 22.20
N ALA A 8 23.21 10.20 21.26
CA ALA A 8 22.84 10.27 19.85
C ALA A 8 21.69 9.32 19.49
N MET A 9 21.37 8.38 20.38
CA MET A 9 20.28 7.44 20.21
C MET A 9 18.98 8.06 20.69
N SER A 10 17.91 7.84 19.93
CA SER A 10 16.56 8.22 20.32
C SER A 10 15.74 6.96 20.60
N ARG A 11 15.14 6.89 21.78
CA ARG A 11 14.16 5.86 22.11
C ARG A 11 12.84 6.23 21.45
N ARG A 12 12.52 5.60 20.32
CA ARG A 12 11.29 5.84 19.56
C ARG A 12 10.16 4.95 20.08
N ARG A 13 9.72 3.96 19.31
CA ARG A 13 8.68 3.02 19.76
C ARG A 13 9.29 1.79 20.39
N ILE A 14 8.60 1.30 21.41
CA ILE A 14 8.94 0.08 22.14
C ILE A 14 7.85 -0.97 21.94
N SER A 15 6.65 -0.56 21.53
CA SER A 15 5.59 -1.49 21.17
C SER A 15 5.96 -2.29 19.92
N CYS A 16 6.03 -3.61 20.04
CA CYS A 16 6.24 -4.49 18.89
C CYS A 16 5.05 -4.37 17.90
N PRO A 17 5.29 -4.17 16.59
CA PRO A 17 4.23 -4.05 15.60
C PRO A 17 3.25 -5.23 15.60
N GLN A 18 3.80 -6.45 15.66
CA GLN A 18 2.99 -7.67 15.61
C GLN A 18 2.10 -7.81 16.85
N THR A 19 2.65 -7.58 18.03
CA THR A 19 1.90 -7.63 19.28
C THR A 19 0.84 -6.53 19.34
N THR A 20 1.14 -5.34 18.82
CA THR A 20 0.18 -4.24 18.71
C THR A 20 -1.01 -4.64 17.85
N HIS A 21 -0.79 -5.27 16.69
CA HIS A 21 -1.87 -5.73 15.83
C HIS A 21 -2.73 -6.80 16.50
N LYS A 22 -2.12 -7.77 17.20
CA LYS A 22 -2.84 -8.78 17.99
C LYS A 22 -3.74 -8.13 19.04
N LEU A 23 -3.22 -7.13 19.77
CA LEU A 23 -3.99 -6.36 20.75
C LEU A 23 -5.13 -5.56 20.09
N TRP A 24 -4.89 -4.99 18.91
CA TRP A 24 -5.94 -4.29 18.16
C TRP A 24 -7.07 -5.23 17.76
N ASP A 25 -6.75 -6.44 17.30
CA ASP A 25 -7.76 -7.43 16.93
C ASP A 25 -8.55 -7.91 18.13
N ALA A 26 -7.89 -8.13 19.27
CA ALA A 26 -8.55 -8.41 20.55
C ALA A 26 -9.55 -7.29 20.91
N ILE A 27 -9.13 -6.03 20.84
CA ILE A 27 -9.97 -4.86 21.14
C ILE A 27 -11.15 -4.77 20.16
N LYS A 28 -10.92 -4.99 18.85
CA LYS A 28 -11.98 -4.97 17.83
C LYS A 28 -13.04 -6.03 18.10
N ILE A 29 -12.62 -7.26 18.41
CA ILE A 29 -13.54 -8.38 18.67
C ILE A 29 -14.37 -8.13 19.92
N ILE A 30 -13.75 -7.67 21.02
CA ILE A 30 -14.48 -7.38 22.26
C ILE A 30 -15.50 -6.24 22.05
N ARG A 31 -15.13 -5.21 21.26
CA ARG A 31 -16.04 -4.13 20.89
C ARG A 31 -17.19 -4.61 20.00
N TYR A 32 -16.91 -5.51 19.06
CA TYR A 32 -17.93 -6.13 18.21
C TYR A 32 -18.96 -6.89 19.06
N GLN A 33 -18.51 -7.56 20.12
CA GLN A 33 -19.35 -8.23 21.11
C GLN A 33 -20.07 -7.27 22.08
N ARG A 34 -19.99 -5.95 21.86
CA ARG A 34 -20.57 -4.89 22.73
C ARG A 34 -20.09 -4.92 24.18
N GLN A 35 -18.91 -5.48 24.43
CA GLN A 35 -18.29 -5.51 25.75
C GLN A 35 -17.22 -4.43 25.90
N ILE A 36 -16.90 -4.10 27.15
CA ILE A 36 -15.84 -3.14 27.48
C ILE A 36 -14.48 -3.86 27.39
N PRO A 37 -13.53 -3.40 26.55
CA PRO A 37 -12.18 -3.97 26.49
C PRO A 37 -11.40 -3.62 27.75
N ASP A 38 -11.41 -4.55 28.69
CA ASP A 38 -10.69 -4.51 29.97
C ASP A 38 -9.49 -5.46 29.90
N VAL A 39 -8.45 -5.24 30.74
CA VAL A 39 -7.23 -6.06 30.78
C VAL A 39 -7.59 -7.54 30.84
N LYS A 40 -8.43 -7.95 31.80
CA LYS A 40 -8.83 -9.35 31.98
C LYS A 40 -9.49 -9.96 30.74
N ARG A 41 -10.29 -9.19 29.99
CA ARG A 41 -10.95 -9.68 28.77
C ARG A 41 -9.96 -9.80 27.61
N ILE A 42 -9.07 -8.82 27.47
CA ILE A 42 -8.01 -8.82 26.46
C ILE A 42 -7.04 -9.98 26.74
N SER A 43 -6.61 -10.17 27.98
CA SER A 43 -5.75 -11.29 28.40
C SER A 43 -6.39 -12.64 28.08
N ARG A 44 -7.68 -12.83 28.40
CA ARG A 44 -8.39 -14.08 28.05
C ARG A 44 -8.42 -14.34 26.54
N TYR A 45 -8.58 -13.31 25.72
CA TYR A 45 -8.50 -13.46 24.26
C TYR A 45 -7.08 -13.80 23.81
N MET A 46 -6.08 -13.08 24.34
CA MET A 46 -4.67 -13.25 23.99
C MET A 46 -4.12 -14.61 24.41
N SER A 47 -4.48 -15.15 25.57
CA SER A 47 -4.08 -16.49 25.99
C SER A 47 -4.69 -17.58 25.09
N ARG A 48 -5.93 -17.40 24.63
CA ARG A 48 -6.60 -18.36 23.72
C ARG A 48 -6.06 -18.31 22.29
N ALA A 49 -5.80 -17.11 21.77
CA ALA A 49 -5.42 -16.93 20.36
C ALA A 49 -3.90 -16.96 20.14
N HIS A 50 -3.12 -16.52 21.13
CA HIS A 50 -1.70 -16.22 20.98
C HIS A 50 -0.82 -16.72 22.13
N GLN A 51 -1.38 -17.53 23.06
CA GLN A 51 -0.65 -18.16 24.18
C GLN A 51 0.17 -17.16 25.03
N THR A 52 -0.30 -15.93 25.14
CA THR A 52 0.37 -14.87 25.89
C THR A 52 -0.13 -14.84 27.34
N SER A 53 0.78 -14.61 28.31
CA SER A 53 0.44 -14.48 29.72
C SER A 53 -0.31 -13.17 30.02
N GLU A 54 -1.06 -13.12 31.13
CA GLU A 54 -1.78 -11.89 31.53
C GLU A 54 -0.81 -10.76 31.90
N GLU A 55 0.35 -11.08 32.44
CA GLU A 55 1.41 -10.12 32.79
C GLU A 55 1.99 -9.49 31.52
N ASP A 56 2.33 -10.31 30.52
CA ASP A 56 2.85 -9.84 29.23
C ASP A 56 1.83 -8.97 28.50
N VAL A 57 0.55 -9.33 28.55
CA VAL A 57 -0.52 -8.51 27.96
C VAL A 57 -0.59 -7.15 28.63
N THR A 58 -0.46 -7.10 29.94
CA THR A 58 -0.44 -5.83 30.71
C THR A 58 0.76 -4.97 30.32
N HIS A 59 1.94 -5.58 30.21
CA HIS A 59 3.17 -4.91 29.78
C HIS A 59 3.06 -4.37 28.35
N HIS A 60 2.59 -5.18 27.40
CA HIS A 60 2.39 -4.77 26.01
C HIS A 60 1.31 -3.69 25.86
N LEU A 61 0.23 -3.74 26.66
CA LEU A 61 -0.77 -2.68 26.71
C LEU A 61 -0.16 -1.37 27.23
N GLY A 62 0.69 -1.44 28.27
CA GLY A 62 1.44 -0.28 28.77
C GLY A 62 2.32 0.35 27.69
N HIS A 63 3.06 -0.46 26.93
CA HIS A 63 3.86 0.01 25.79
C HIS A 63 3.02 0.67 24.70
N CYS A 64 1.89 0.06 24.33
CA CYS A 64 0.98 0.62 23.32
C CYS A 64 0.35 1.94 23.77
N VAL A 65 0.09 2.10 25.08
CA VAL A 65 -0.45 3.34 25.65
C VAL A 65 0.60 4.45 25.62
N ARG A 66 1.86 4.16 25.99
CA ARG A 66 2.96 5.13 25.89
C ARG A 66 3.18 5.59 24.45
N ASP A 67 3.15 4.65 23.51
CA ASP A 67 3.43 4.91 22.11
C ASP A 67 2.20 5.49 21.36
N ASN A 68 1.12 5.80 22.09
CA ASN A 68 -0.16 6.33 21.59
C ASN A 68 -0.87 5.45 20.55
N LEU A 69 -0.60 4.14 20.55
CA LEU A 69 -1.25 3.15 19.69
C LEU A 69 -2.55 2.61 20.29
N VAL A 70 -2.75 2.79 21.59
CA VAL A 70 -3.98 2.47 22.32
C VAL A 70 -4.24 3.55 23.36
N ARG A 71 -5.50 3.98 23.52
CA ARG A 71 -5.92 4.97 24.52
C ARG A 71 -6.58 4.29 25.71
N LEU A 72 -6.07 4.56 26.91
CA LEU A 72 -6.71 4.18 28.17
C LEU A 72 -7.80 5.19 28.53
N VAL A 73 -9.04 4.73 28.66
CA VAL A 73 -10.19 5.55 29.04
C VAL A 73 -10.78 5.01 30.35
N LYS A 74 -10.71 5.81 31.40
CA LYS A 74 -11.30 5.51 32.71
C LYS A 74 -12.76 5.97 32.72
N ARG A 75 -13.69 5.07 33.05
CA ARG A 75 -15.11 5.39 33.19
C ARG A 75 -15.58 4.95 34.58
N VAL A 76 -16.45 5.75 35.19
CA VAL A 76 -17.11 5.38 36.43
C VAL A 76 -18.44 4.74 36.06
N GLY A 77 -18.77 3.60 36.68
CA GLY A 77 -20.08 2.98 36.50
C GLY A 77 -21.18 3.88 37.07
N PHE A 78 -22.21 4.17 36.26
CA PHE A 78 -23.35 5.02 36.64
C PHE A 78 -24.65 4.23 36.92
N LYS A 79 -24.68 2.89 36.77
CA LYS A 79 -25.88 2.07 37.02
C LYS A 79 -25.55 0.69 37.61
N GLY A 80 -26.42 0.23 38.53
CA GLY A 80 -26.40 -1.12 39.12
C GLY A 80 -25.39 -1.33 40.26
N SER A 81 -25.06 -2.59 40.55
CA SER A 81 -24.12 -3.03 41.60
C SER A 81 -22.64 -2.70 41.33
N GLN A 82 -22.34 -1.96 40.26
CA GLN A 82 -21.01 -1.44 39.92
C GLN A 82 -20.97 0.11 39.93
N THR A 83 -21.96 0.75 40.54
CA THR A 83 -22.01 2.21 40.70
C THR A 83 -20.82 2.67 41.53
N GLY A 84 -20.02 3.61 40.99
CA GLY A 84 -18.84 4.16 41.66
C GLY A 84 -17.51 3.44 41.42
N LYS A 85 -17.48 2.25 40.80
CA LYS A 85 -16.21 1.59 40.47
C LYS A 85 -15.58 2.18 39.21
N LYS A 86 -14.30 2.56 39.31
CA LYS A 86 -13.48 3.01 38.18
C LYS A 86 -13.15 1.80 37.31
N GLN A 87 -13.66 1.77 36.09
CA GLN A 87 -13.32 0.74 35.11
C GLN A 87 -12.41 1.34 34.05
N GLU A 88 -11.30 0.66 33.81
CA GLU A 88 -10.36 1.00 32.75
C GLU A 88 -10.82 0.34 31.44
N SER A 89 -10.75 1.08 30.34
CA SER A 89 -11.13 0.57 29.02
C SER A 89 -10.15 1.00 27.96
N TYR A 90 -9.68 0.05 27.15
CA TYR A 90 -8.74 0.31 26.07
C TYR A 90 -9.48 0.57 24.76
N ARG A 91 -9.07 1.62 24.04
CA ARG A 91 -9.65 2.01 22.76
C ARG A 91 -8.58 2.29 21.73
N LEU A 92 -8.92 2.02 20.47
CA LEU A 92 -8.08 2.44 19.34
C LEU A 92 -8.07 3.98 19.25
N PRO A 93 -6.92 4.59 18.95
CA PRO A 93 -6.79 6.03 18.81
C PRO A 93 -7.70 6.53 17.68
N GLN A 94 -8.43 7.62 17.94
CA GLN A 94 -9.27 8.33 16.97
C GLN A 94 -8.73 9.75 16.89
N GLY A 95 -7.96 10.06 15.85
CA GLY A 95 -7.30 11.35 15.67
C GLY A 95 -6.20 11.30 14.61
N ALA A 96 -5.75 12.47 14.15
CA ALA A 96 -4.63 12.58 13.22
C ALA A 96 -3.34 12.06 13.88
N VAL A 97 -2.63 11.16 13.19
CA VAL A 97 -1.34 10.65 13.65
C VAL A 97 -0.33 11.78 13.59
N LYS A 98 0.41 12.00 14.68
CA LYS A 98 1.52 12.96 14.69
C LYS A 98 2.53 12.52 13.64
N LYS A 99 2.75 13.36 12.63
CA LYS A 99 3.78 13.12 11.61
C LYS A 99 5.14 13.28 12.27
N ASP A 100 5.99 12.29 12.03
CA ASP A 100 7.36 12.24 12.48
C ASP A 100 8.26 12.27 11.24
N ASN A 101 9.44 12.87 11.37
CA ASN A 101 10.37 13.02 10.25
C ASN A 101 11.22 11.77 10.03
N HIS A 102 11.17 10.79 10.93
CA HIS A 102 11.85 9.51 10.75
C HIS A 102 10.95 8.35 11.15
N ASP A 103 11.29 7.17 10.62
CA ASP A 103 10.61 5.91 10.87
C ASP A 103 10.70 5.53 12.36
N TRP A 104 9.69 4.79 12.82
CA TRP A 104 9.60 4.38 14.22
C TRP A 104 10.35 3.09 14.56
N TYR A 105 10.74 2.31 13.55
CA TYR A 105 11.36 1.00 13.69
C TYR A 105 12.62 0.92 12.83
N CYS A 106 13.59 0.12 13.27
CA CYS A 106 14.84 -0.10 12.54
C CYS A 106 14.58 -0.61 11.12
N PHE A 107 15.25 -0.03 10.12
CA PHE A 107 15.10 -0.42 8.72
C PHE A 107 15.59 -1.85 8.42
N GLU A 108 16.56 -2.35 9.19
CA GLU A 108 17.15 -3.67 8.94
C GLU A 108 16.32 -4.79 9.57
N CYS A 109 16.08 -4.70 10.88
CA CYS A 109 15.41 -5.77 11.62
C CYS A 109 13.92 -5.53 11.87
N HIS A 110 13.39 -4.34 11.51
CA HIS A 110 12.01 -3.91 11.81
C HIS A 110 11.64 -3.99 13.30
N GLY A 111 12.67 -4.03 14.17
CA GLY A 111 12.54 -4.18 15.60
C GLY A 111 12.36 -2.86 16.33
N VAL A 112 12.01 -3.00 17.61
CA VAL A 112 11.85 -1.90 18.57
C VAL A 112 13.14 -1.64 19.33
N GLY A 113 13.31 -0.42 19.83
CA GLY A 113 14.44 -0.09 20.70
C GLY A 113 15.02 1.29 20.48
N ASP A 114 16.28 1.43 20.90
CA ASP A 114 17.05 2.66 20.79
C ASP A 114 17.69 2.74 19.41
N VAL A 115 17.29 3.73 18.62
CA VAL A 115 17.67 3.87 17.21
C VAL A 115 18.40 5.17 16.94
N ILE A 116 19.30 5.14 15.96
CA ILE A 116 20.00 6.29 15.39
C ILE A 116 19.31 6.72 14.08
N CYS A 117 19.17 8.03 13.88
CA CYS A 117 18.45 8.60 12.75
C CYS A 117 19.42 9.02 11.64
N CYS A 118 19.08 8.69 10.38
CA CYS A 118 19.84 9.19 9.24
C CYS A 118 19.61 10.70 9.04
N THR A 119 20.68 11.44 8.73
CA THR A 119 20.60 12.86 8.39
C THR A 119 20.06 13.12 6.98
N GLY A 120 20.24 12.16 6.06
CA GLY A 120 19.85 12.30 4.65
C GLY A 120 18.50 11.68 4.26
N CYS A 121 17.82 10.96 5.17
CA CYS A 121 16.50 10.38 4.90
C CYS A 121 15.76 10.05 6.20
N HIS A 122 14.51 9.58 6.06
CA HIS A 122 13.64 9.20 7.17
C HIS A 122 14.05 7.89 7.88
N ARG A 123 15.06 7.14 7.40
CA ARG A 123 15.39 5.81 7.95
C ARG A 123 16.09 5.88 9.31
N VAL A 124 15.83 4.88 10.14
CA VAL A 124 16.47 4.69 11.45
C VAL A 124 17.06 3.29 11.58
N TYR A 125 18.10 3.14 12.38
CA TYR A 125 18.81 1.86 12.56
C TYR A 125 19.18 1.65 14.03
N HIS A 126 19.25 0.39 14.48
CA HIS A 126 19.94 0.08 15.73
C HIS A 126 21.46 0.13 15.49
N LEU A 127 22.24 0.48 16.52
CA LEU A 127 23.70 0.44 16.44
C LEU A 127 24.21 -0.95 16.05
N SER A 128 23.62 -2.01 16.62
CA SER A 128 23.95 -3.40 16.26
C SER A 128 23.54 -3.79 14.84
N CYS A 129 22.61 -3.07 14.22
CA CYS A 129 22.17 -3.32 12.84
C CYS A 129 22.98 -2.54 11.81
N VAL A 130 23.83 -1.60 12.23
CA VAL A 130 24.75 -0.92 11.31
C VAL A 130 26.03 -1.72 11.27
N ALA A 131 26.30 -2.37 10.13
CA ALA A 131 27.45 -3.26 9.93
C ALA A 131 28.80 -2.52 9.76
N MET A 132 29.00 -1.37 10.41
CA MET A 132 30.22 -0.57 10.28
C MET A 132 30.74 -0.14 11.65
N ASP A 133 32.07 -0.17 11.81
CA ASP A 133 32.80 0.45 12.91
C ASP A 133 32.58 1.97 12.88
N LEU A 134 31.48 2.42 13.49
CA LEU A 134 31.20 3.84 13.67
C LEU A 134 32.02 4.35 14.85
N SER A 135 32.90 5.33 14.59
CA SER A 135 33.59 6.07 15.65
C SER A 135 32.59 6.88 16.49
N ASP A 136 32.88 7.04 17.78
CA ASP A 136 32.02 7.70 18.77
C ASP A 136 31.65 9.16 18.39
N GLU A 137 32.46 9.82 17.55
CA GLU A 137 32.22 11.20 17.12
C GLU A 137 31.17 11.34 16.00
N ASP A 138 31.09 10.39 15.06
CA ASP A 138 30.23 10.48 13.86
C ASP A 138 28.75 10.24 14.15
N VAL A 139 28.45 9.46 15.18
CA VAL A 139 27.07 9.07 15.54
C VAL A 139 26.24 10.28 15.99
N LYS A 140 26.87 11.33 16.54
CA LYS A 140 26.17 12.44 17.19
C LYS A 140 25.57 13.49 16.24
N LYS A 141 26.12 13.68 15.03
CA LYS A 141 25.66 14.77 14.14
C LYS A 141 25.57 14.43 12.65
N THR A 142 26.16 13.34 12.17
CA THR A 142 26.38 13.13 10.72
C THR A 142 26.10 11.71 10.26
N PHE A 143 25.37 10.88 11.03
CA PHE A 143 25.06 9.53 10.55
C PHE A 143 24.31 9.57 9.21
N VAL A 144 24.88 8.91 8.20
CA VAL A 144 24.29 8.69 6.88
C VAL A 144 24.19 7.18 6.69
N CYS A 145 22.97 6.69 6.44
CA CYS A 145 22.74 5.26 6.27
C CYS A 145 23.40 4.72 4.99
N SER A 146 23.66 3.42 4.96
CA SER A 146 24.22 2.71 3.80
C SER A 146 23.46 3.03 2.52
N VAL A 147 22.13 3.08 2.57
CA VAL A 147 21.29 3.42 1.41
C VAL A 147 21.57 4.85 0.91
N CYS A 148 21.66 5.83 1.80
CA CYS A 148 21.97 7.21 1.41
C CYS A 148 23.41 7.36 0.92
N LYS A 149 24.37 6.58 1.44
CA LYS A 149 25.73 6.51 0.91
C LYS A 149 25.73 5.98 -0.52
N MET A 150 25.04 4.84 -0.76
CA MET A 150 24.87 4.28 -2.09
C MET A 150 24.21 5.26 -3.08
N CYS A 151 23.16 5.97 -2.66
CA CYS A 151 22.48 6.94 -3.51
C CYS A 151 23.35 8.16 -3.89
N LYS A 152 24.30 8.54 -3.02
CA LYS A 152 25.25 9.64 -3.31
C LYS A 152 26.39 9.21 -4.22
N GLU A 153 26.80 7.95 -4.15
CA GLU A 153 27.85 7.37 -5.00
C GLU A 153 27.33 6.98 -6.39
N SER A 154 26.01 6.85 -6.55
CA SER A 154 25.38 6.35 -7.78
C SER A 154 24.87 7.47 -8.71
N ASP A 155 25.78 8.15 -9.40
CA ASP A 155 25.51 8.62 -10.77
C ASP A 155 25.42 7.45 -11.79
N LYS A 156 25.55 6.20 -11.29
CA LYS A 156 25.68 4.97 -12.07
C LYS A 156 24.38 4.20 -12.31
N PHE A 157 23.26 4.52 -11.64
CA PHE A 157 21.96 3.92 -11.97
C PHE A 157 21.27 4.69 -13.10
N LYS A 158 21.87 4.70 -14.30
CA LYS A 158 21.25 5.23 -15.52
C LYS A 158 20.29 4.18 -16.10
N ILE A 159 19.17 3.92 -15.42
CA ILE A 159 18.07 3.16 -16.04
C ILE A 159 17.51 4.03 -17.17
N SER A 160 17.54 3.51 -18.39
CA SER A 160 16.98 4.24 -19.52
C SER A 160 15.47 4.44 -19.32
N ARG A 161 14.91 5.55 -19.81
CA ARG A 161 13.46 5.80 -19.70
C ARG A 161 12.63 4.64 -20.28
N ARG A 162 13.13 3.97 -21.33
CA ARG A 162 12.50 2.80 -21.96
C ARG A 162 12.45 1.62 -20.99
N GLU A 163 13.58 1.31 -20.36
CA GLU A 163 13.71 0.20 -19.42
C GLU A 163 12.90 0.44 -18.12
N LEU A 164 12.91 1.66 -17.60
CA LEU A 164 12.04 2.04 -16.48
C LEU A 164 10.57 1.84 -16.83
N ASN A 165 10.13 2.33 -18.00
CA ASN A 165 8.75 2.14 -18.46
C ASN A 165 8.40 0.66 -18.66
N HIS A 166 9.37 -0.16 -19.09
CA HIS A 166 9.18 -1.61 -19.25
C HIS A 166 8.97 -2.30 -17.89
N LEU A 167 9.83 -2.02 -16.90
CA LEU A 167 9.71 -2.55 -15.53
C LEU A 167 8.42 -2.09 -14.83
N LEU A 168 8.08 -0.81 -14.97
CA LEU A 168 6.83 -0.25 -14.46
C LEU A 168 5.62 -0.85 -15.17
N GLY A 169 5.72 -1.08 -16.49
CA GLY A 169 4.70 -1.75 -17.29
C GLY A 169 4.40 -3.16 -16.77
N PHE A 170 5.43 -3.99 -16.57
CA PHE A 170 5.28 -5.33 -16.00
C PHE A 170 4.67 -5.29 -14.60
N THR A 171 5.16 -4.41 -13.73
CA THR A 171 4.65 -4.26 -12.37
C THR A 171 3.18 -3.85 -12.36
N CYS A 172 2.82 -2.87 -13.21
CA CYS A 172 1.43 -2.44 -13.38
C CYS A 172 0.54 -3.54 -13.93
N SER A 173 1.01 -4.32 -14.91
CA SER A 173 0.26 -5.46 -15.46
C SER A 173 -0.02 -6.50 -14.40
N ARG A 174 1.00 -6.89 -13.62
CA ARG A 174 0.85 -7.86 -12.52
C ARG A 174 -0.06 -7.35 -11.40
N LEU A 175 -0.02 -6.05 -11.09
CA LEU A 175 -0.97 -5.43 -10.16
C LEU A 175 -2.40 -5.39 -10.72
N LYS A 176 -2.57 -5.16 -12.02
CA LYS A 176 -3.88 -5.22 -12.70
C LYS A 176 -4.45 -6.63 -12.73
N GLU A 177 -3.62 -7.66 -12.96
CA GLU A 177 -4.05 -9.07 -12.91
C GLU A 177 -4.60 -9.47 -11.54
N ARG A 178 -3.98 -9.00 -10.45
CA ARG A 178 -4.48 -9.22 -9.08
C ARG A 178 -5.78 -8.47 -8.79
N ARG A 179 -6.14 -7.48 -9.59
CA ARG A 179 -7.38 -6.72 -9.47
C ARG A 179 -8.37 -7.21 -10.52
N THR A 180 -9.19 -8.20 -10.17
CA THR A 180 -10.25 -8.69 -11.05
C THR A 180 -11.31 -7.62 -11.26
N PHE A 181 -11.16 -6.87 -12.35
CA PHE A 181 -12.17 -5.91 -12.77
C PHE A 181 -13.31 -6.65 -13.46
N LEU A 182 -14.52 -6.59 -12.90
CA LEU A 182 -15.72 -7.17 -13.51
C LEU A 182 -16.41 -6.11 -14.35
N THR A 183 -16.43 -6.32 -15.67
CA THR A 183 -17.21 -5.48 -16.59
C THR A 183 -18.70 -5.55 -16.24
N PRO A 184 -19.49 -4.52 -16.56
CA PRO A 184 -20.92 -4.57 -16.27
C PRO A 184 -21.62 -5.74 -16.96
N MET A 185 -21.18 -6.12 -18.16
CA MET A 185 -21.66 -7.32 -18.84
C MET A 185 -21.38 -8.60 -18.04
N LYS A 186 -20.16 -8.78 -17.53
CA LYS A 186 -19.80 -9.95 -16.71
C LYS A 186 -20.57 -9.97 -15.38
N LYS A 187 -20.90 -8.80 -14.82
CA LYS A 187 -21.79 -8.70 -13.65
C LYS A 187 -23.22 -9.12 -14.00
N TYR A 188 -23.73 -8.72 -15.17
CA TYR A 188 -25.04 -9.14 -15.66
C TYR A 188 -25.13 -10.66 -15.88
N GLU A 189 -24.09 -11.27 -16.48
CA GLU A 189 -24.00 -12.74 -16.60
C GLU A 189 -24.06 -13.45 -15.24
N ILE A 190 -23.35 -12.89 -14.23
CA ILE A 190 -23.40 -13.41 -12.86
C ILE A 190 -24.81 -13.30 -12.29
N ILE A 191 -25.49 -12.16 -12.48
CA ILE A 191 -26.88 -11.96 -12.02
C ILE A 191 -27.80 -12.97 -12.70
N LYS A 192 -27.71 -13.15 -14.02
CA LYS A 192 -28.51 -14.12 -14.77
C LYS A 192 -28.32 -15.54 -14.24
N LYS A 193 -27.08 -15.97 -13.97
CA LYS A 193 -26.79 -17.29 -13.39
C LYS A 193 -27.33 -17.46 -11.97
N VAL A 194 -27.38 -16.40 -11.17
CA VAL A 194 -27.98 -16.42 -9.83
C VAL A 194 -29.51 -16.53 -9.95
N ASP A 195 -30.13 -15.79 -10.86
CA ASP A 195 -31.58 -15.78 -11.06
C ASP A 195 -32.09 -17.09 -11.68
N GLU A 196 -31.28 -17.76 -12.51
CA GLU A 196 -31.56 -19.12 -13.01
C GLU A 196 -31.60 -20.18 -11.89
N LYS A 197 -31.03 -19.91 -10.70
CA LYS A 197 -31.01 -20.79 -9.52
C LYS A 197 -30.48 -22.23 -9.73
N LYS A 198 -29.84 -22.51 -10.86
CA LYS A 198 -29.28 -23.84 -11.19
C LYS A 198 -28.01 -24.20 -10.43
N ILE A 199 -27.25 -23.19 -9.99
CA ILE A 199 -25.92 -23.34 -9.41
C ILE A 199 -25.90 -22.62 -8.06
N THR A 200 -25.22 -23.19 -7.05
CA THR A 200 -25.11 -22.56 -5.74
C THR A 200 -24.27 -21.27 -5.82
N LYS A 201 -24.57 -20.29 -4.97
CA LYS A 201 -23.79 -19.03 -4.89
C LYS A 201 -22.29 -19.29 -4.65
N THR A 202 -21.97 -20.36 -3.92
CA THR A 202 -20.59 -20.83 -3.67
C THR A 202 -19.88 -21.32 -4.94
N GLU A 203 -20.58 -22.02 -5.81
CA GLU A 203 -20.03 -22.49 -7.09
C GLU A 203 -19.89 -21.34 -8.10
N ILE A 204 -20.82 -20.37 -8.10
CA ILE A 204 -20.70 -19.16 -8.93
C ILE A 204 -19.45 -18.35 -8.55
N VAL A 205 -19.20 -18.17 -7.25
CA VAL A 205 -17.98 -17.54 -6.71
C VAL A 205 -16.72 -18.27 -7.21
N ARG A 206 -16.73 -19.61 -7.15
CA ARG A 206 -15.60 -20.45 -7.58
C ARG A 206 -15.35 -20.34 -9.08
N TRP A 207 -16.40 -20.45 -9.89
CA TRP A 207 -16.30 -20.45 -11.36
C TRP A 207 -15.89 -19.08 -11.91
N HIS A 208 -16.37 -18.00 -11.30
CA HIS A 208 -16.03 -16.64 -11.71
C HIS A 208 -14.75 -16.10 -11.06
N GLY A 209 -14.16 -16.81 -10.08
CA GLY A 209 -12.94 -16.39 -9.39
C GLY A 209 -13.12 -15.09 -8.59
N ILE A 210 -14.30 -14.88 -8.00
CA ILE A 210 -14.65 -13.64 -7.29
C ILE A 210 -14.78 -13.89 -5.79
N PRO A 211 -14.37 -12.95 -4.92
CA PRO A 211 -14.67 -13.04 -3.49
C PRO A 211 -16.18 -13.09 -3.21
N LYS A 212 -16.59 -13.79 -2.15
CA LYS A 212 -18.01 -13.85 -1.72
C LYS A 212 -18.59 -12.45 -1.50
N SER A 213 -17.82 -11.55 -0.88
CA SER A 213 -18.19 -10.15 -0.68
C SER A 213 -18.54 -9.44 -1.99
N THR A 214 -17.75 -9.67 -3.05
CA THR A 214 -17.98 -9.10 -4.38
C THR A 214 -19.29 -9.58 -5.00
N LEU A 215 -19.63 -10.87 -4.87
CA LEU A 215 -20.92 -11.39 -5.34
C LEU A 215 -22.09 -10.68 -4.65
N PHE A 216 -22.04 -10.51 -3.33
CA PHE A 216 -23.11 -9.83 -2.60
C PHE A 216 -23.26 -8.35 -3.00
N THR A 217 -22.14 -7.65 -3.24
CA THR A 217 -22.19 -6.27 -3.74
C THR A 217 -22.82 -6.19 -5.14
N ILE A 218 -22.50 -7.14 -6.03
CA ILE A 218 -23.12 -7.22 -7.37
C ILE A 218 -24.64 -7.41 -7.24
N LEU A 219 -25.08 -8.31 -6.36
CA LEU A 219 -26.50 -8.55 -6.12
C LEU A 219 -27.21 -7.34 -5.51
N LYS A 220 -26.52 -6.57 -4.67
CA LYS A 220 -27.06 -5.32 -4.10
C LYS A 220 -27.30 -4.26 -5.19
N MET A 221 -26.42 -4.17 -6.19
CA MET A 221 -26.53 -3.22 -7.31
C MET A 221 -27.25 -3.81 -8.54
N ARG A 222 -28.02 -4.89 -8.38
CA ARG A 222 -28.55 -5.67 -9.51
C ARG A 222 -29.38 -4.85 -10.49
N GLU A 223 -30.25 -3.98 -10.00
CA GLU A 223 -31.18 -3.20 -10.83
C GLU A 223 -30.44 -2.17 -11.68
N GLU A 224 -29.47 -1.47 -11.08
CA GLU A 224 -28.61 -0.51 -11.78
C GLU A 224 -27.81 -1.18 -12.90
N ILE A 225 -27.28 -2.38 -12.65
CA ILE A 225 -26.50 -3.14 -13.64
C ILE A 225 -27.39 -3.58 -14.81
N VAL A 226 -28.58 -4.10 -14.53
CA VAL A 226 -29.53 -4.54 -15.56
C VAL A 226 -29.98 -3.37 -16.43
N ASN A 227 -30.36 -2.26 -15.80
CA ASN A 227 -30.79 -1.04 -16.50
C ASN A 227 -29.67 -0.45 -17.37
N ALA A 228 -28.43 -0.44 -16.89
CA ALA A 228 -27.31 0.09 -17.65
C ALA A 228 -26.99 -0.76 -18.89
N VAL A 229 -27.00 -2.09 -18.76
CA VAL A 229 -26.76 -2.99 -19.90
C VAL A 229 -27.88 -2.90 -20.94
N GLN A 230 -29.13 -2.70 -20.50
CA GLN A 230 -30.27 -2.53 -21.40
C GLN A 230 -30.26 -1.19 -22.14
N LYS A 231 -29.76 -0.11 -21.52
CA LYS A 231 -29.74 1.24 -22.12
C LYS A 231 -28.59 1.47 -23.10
N GLU A 232 -27.39 0.92 -22.84
CA GLU A 232 -26.18 1.25 -23.61
C GLU A 232 -25.80 0.21 -24.70
N GLY A 233 -26.53 -0.91 -24.77
CA GLY A 233 -26.17 -2.02 -25.66
C GLY A 233 -24.78 -2.60 -25.34
N HIS A 234 -24.25 -3.47 -26.21
CA HIS A 234 -22.99 -4.21 -25.98
C HIS A 234 -21.71 -3.34 -25.90
N ASN A 235 -21.80 -2.00 -25.88
CA ASN A 235 -20.65 -1.10 -25.77
C ASN A 235 -20.21 -0.85 -24.31
N VAL A 236 -20.39 -1.83 -23.42
CA VAL A 236 -20.04 -1.72 -22.00
C VAL A 236 -18.59 -2.15 -21.70
N LYS A 237 -17.65 -1.81 -22.60
CA LYS A 237 -16.20 -1.96 -22.34
C LYS A 237 -15.69 -0.93 -21.31
N ALA A 238 -16.51 0.08 -20.99
CA ALA A 238 -16.26 0.99 -19.88
C ALA A 238 -16.19 0.18 -18.57
N LYS A 239 -15.12 0.40 -17.82
CA LYS A 239 -14.85 -0.37 -16.61
C LYS A 239 -15.95 -0.09 -15.59
N ASN A 240 -16.23 1.15 -15.21
CA ASN A 240 -17.24 1.46 -14.19
C ASN A 240 -18.60 1.87 -14.78
N LEU A 241 -19.68 1.47 -14.09
CA LEU A 241 -21.04 1.99 -14.27
C LEU A 241 -21.24 3.37 -13.64
N ASN A 242 -20.32 3.77 -12.76
CA ASN A 242 -20.32 5.13 -12.23
C ASN A 242 -19.86 6.03 -13.37
N GLY A 243 -20.82 6.66 -14.04
CA GLY A 243 -20.54 7.84 -14.83
C GLY A 243 -19.72 8.84 -14.01
N ALA A 244 -18.88 9.60 -14.68
CA ALA A 244 -18.20 10.74 -14.11
C ALA A 244 -19.16 11.56 -13.24
N THR A 245 -18.84 11.76 -11.96
CA THR A 245 -19.66 12.57 -11.03
C THR A 245 -20.00 13.93 -11.63
N HIS A 246 -19.08 14.45 -12.46
CA HIS A 246 -19.25 15.65 -13.26
C HIS A 246 -18.67 15.42 -14.68
N ALA A 247 -19.44 14.78 -15.57
CA ALA A 247 -19.00 14.44 -16.94
C ALA A 247 -18.45 15.65 -17.73
N ASN A 248 -19.12 16.80 -17.63
CA ASN A 248 -18.69 18.03 -18.32
C ASN A 248 -17.35 18.57 -17.79
N LEU A 249 -17.12 18.43 -16.48
CA LEU A 249 -15.88 18.84 -15.85
C LEU A 249 -14.73 17.92 -16.24
N GLU A 250 -14.96 16.60 -16.24
CA GLU A 250 -13.96 15.62 -16.68
C GLU A 250 -13.57 15.82 -18.15
N GLN A 251 -14.54 16.08 -19.03
CA GLN A 251 -14.29 16.35 -20.45
C GLN A 251 -13.45 17.63 -20.65
N ALA A 252 -13.81 18.73 -19.98
CA ALA A 252 -13.05 19.98 -20.04
C ALA A 252 -11.61 19.82 -19.52
N MET A 253 -11.43 19.06 -18.43
CA MET A 253 -10.12 18.71 -17.89
C MET A 253 -9.28 17.89 -18.88
N LEU A 254 -9.91 16.95 -19.58
CA LEU A 254 -9.27 16.09 -20.58
C LEU A 254 -8.74 16.88 -21.78
N GLU A 255 -9.57 17.77 -22.31
CA GLU A 255 -9.21 18.63 -23.45
C GLU A 255 -8.07 19.57 -23.08
N TRP A 256 -8.15 20.22 -21.91
CA TRP A 256 -7.08 21.07 -21.41
C TRP A 256 -5.77 20.29 -21.24
N PHE A 257 -5.82 19.11 -20.62
CA PHE A 257 -4.64 18.26 -20.44
C PHE A 257 -4.03 17.84 -21.78
N SER A 258 -4.85 17.45 -22.74
CA SER A 258 -4.42 17.06 -24.10
C SER A 258 -3.71 18.21 -24.82
N GLN A 259 -4.27 19.42 -24.76
CA GLN A 259 -3.66 20.62 -25.34
C GLN A 259 -2.29 20.94 -24.73
N HIS A 260 -2.17 20.86 -23.41
CA HIS A 260 -0.91 21.18 -22.71
C HIS A 260 0.16 20.10 -22.92
N ARG A 261 -0.25 18.85 -23.14
CA ARG A 261 0.66 17.76 -23.54
C ARG A 261 1.16 17.92 -24.97
N LYS A 262 0.31 18.37 -25.91
CA LYS A 262 0.74 18.71 -27.28
C LYS A 262 1.78 19.83 -27.30
N GLN A 263 1.70 20.75 -26.35
CA GLN A 263 2.66 21.85 -26.18
C GLN A 263 3.91 21.45 -25.37
N ASN A 264 4.11 20.16 -25.07
CA ASN A 264 5.21 19.64 -24.26
C ASN A 264 5.36 20.26 -22.86
N VAL A 265 4.28 20.83 -22.30
CA VAL A 265 4.30 21.40 -20.94
C VAL A 265 4.14 20.28 -19.91
N ARG A 266 5.04 20.25 -18.92
CA ARG A 266 4.95 19.30 -17.80
C ARG A 266 3.89 19.76 -16.80
N ILE A 267 2.77 19.05 -16.77
CA ILE A 267 1.67 19.28 -15.82
C ILE A 267 1.98 18.55 -14.51
N ASN A 268 1.94 19.27 -13.38
CA ASN A 268 2.06 18.70 -12.04
C ASN A 268 0.68 18.59 -11.34
N GLY A 269 0.62 17.83 -10.23
CA GLY A 269 -0.62 17.59 -9.48
C GLY A 269 -1.32 18.88 -9.01
N PRO A 270 -0.62 19.83 -8.35
CA PRO A 270 -1.22 21.08 -7.91
C PRO A 270 -1.78 21.95 -9.05
N MET A 271 -1.09 21.98 -10.20
CA MET A 271 -1.55 22.69 -11.39
C MET A 271 -2.85 22.08 -11.94
N MET A 272 -2.98 20.75 -11.88
CA MET A 272 -4.21 20.06 -12.28
C MET A 272 -5.36 20.30 -11.30
N GLN A 273 -5.08 20.39 -9.99
CA GLN A 273 -6.09 20.74 -8.98
C GLN A 273 -6.63 22.15 -9.19
N LYS A 274 -5.73 23.13 -9.32
CA LYS A 274 -6.11 24.54 -9.55
C LYS A 274 -6.98 24.68 -10.79
N LYS A 275 -6.67 23.93 -11.86
CA LYS A 275 -7.48 23.94 -13.09
C LYS A 275 -8.83 23.26 -12.91
N ALA A 276 -8.89 22.17 -12.16
CA ALA A 276 -10.15 21.50 -11.85
C ALA A 276 -11.09 22.41 -11.04
N ASP A 277 -10.56 23.15 -10.07
CA ASP A 277 -11.33 24.12 -9.28
C ASP A 277 -11.84 25.28 -10.15
N GLU A 278 -11.02 25.79 -11.08
CA GLU A 278 -11.43 26.82 -12.04
C GLU A 278 -12.57 26.35 -12.95
N PHE A 279 -12.46 25.12 -13.49
CA PHE A 279 -13.52 24.56 -14.33
C PHE A 279 -14.78 24.21 -13.53
N ALA A 280 -14.65 23.78 -12.28
CA ALA A 280 -15.79 23.54 -11.41
C ALA A 280 -16.55 24.84 -11.13
N LEU A 281 -15.84 25.94 -10.86
CA LEU A 281 -16.44 27.27 -10.69
C LEU A 281 -17.15 27.73 -11.96
N ARG A 282 -16.51 27.57 -13.13
CA ARG A 282 -17.08 27.97 -14.42
C ARG A 282 -18.31 27.15 -14.81
N LEU A 283 -18.40 25.91 -14.37
CA LEU A 283 -19.54 25.02 -14.58
C LEU A 283 -20.62 25.13 -13.48
N GLY A 284 -20.44 26.01 -12.49
CA GLY A 284 -21.41 26.22 -11.41
C GLY A 284 -21.51 25.06 -10.41
N ILE A 285 -20.45 24.26 -10.27
CA ILE A 285 -20.42 23.12 -9.34
C ILE A 285 -19.96 23.62 -7.97
N GLU A 286 -20.91 23.94 -7.10
CA GLU A 286 -20.62 24.35 -5.72
C GLU A 286 -20.09 23.17 -4.89
N ASN A 287 -19.10 23.42 -4.02
CA ASN A 287 -18.43 22.43 -3.16
C ASN A 287 -17.63 21.33 -3.88
N PHE A 288 -17.18 21.56 -5.12
CA PHE A 288 -16.22 20.65 -5.76
C PHE A 288 -14.91 20.59 -4.95
N LYS A 289 -14.45 19.37 -4.63
CA LYS A 289 -13.17 19.14 -3.96
C LYS A 289 -12.38 18.09 -4.71
N CYS A 290 -11.31 18.51 -5.38
CA CYS A 290 -10.38 17.60 -6.03
C CYS A 290 -9.69 16.73 -4.96
N SER A 291 -9.93 15.41 -4.97
CA SER A 291 -9.34 14.49 -3.98
C SER A 291 -7.84 14.33 -4.25
N ILE A 292 -7.02 14.71 -3.28
CA ILE A 292 -5.56 14.68 -3.34
C ILE A 292 -5.08 13.23 -3.33
N ASN A 293 -4.73 12.69 -4.49
CA ASN A 293 -3.82 11.54 -4.61
C ASN A 293 -2.63 12.03 -5.43
N GLU A 294 -1.57 12.48 -4.77
CA GLU A 294 -0.40 13.11 -5.42
C GLU A 294 0.36 12.17 -6.39
N GLU A 295 0.00 10.89 -6.47
CA GLU A 295 0.66 9.90 -7.33
C GLU A 295 -0.22 9.32 -8.47
N ALA A 296 -1.50 9.67 -8.57
CA ALA A 296 -2.40 8.98 -9.52
C ALA A 296 -2.41 9.55 -10.96
N ALA A 297 -1.78 10.70 -11.21
CA ALA A 297 -1.91 11.42 -12.49
C ALA A 297 -1.12 10.82 -13.68
N VAL A 298 -0.32 9.77 -13.49
CA VAL A 298 0.55 9.21 -14.55
C VAL A 298 -0.03 7.96 -15.23
N LEU A 299 -1.09 7.32 -14.70
CA LEU A 299 -1.44 5.94 -15.13
C LEU A 299 -2.86 5.70 -15.67
N VAL A 300 -3.62 6.73 -16.07
CA VAL A 300 -4.96 6.50 -16.65
C VAL A 300 -5.23 7.35 -17.89
N PHE A 301 -4.39 7.25 -18.93
CA PHE A 301 -4.82 7.50 -20.30
C PHE A 301 -4.05 6.58 -21.26
N PRO A 302 -4.69 5.65 -21.98
CA PRO A 302 -4.03 4.86 -23.02
C PRO A 302 -3.67 5.81 -24.18
N ILE A 303 -2.39 5.92 -24.50
CA ILE A 303 -1.91 6.60 -25.71
C ILE A 303 -2.02 5.58 -26.85
N ALA A 304 -2.96 5.77 -27.76
CA ALA A 304 -2.86 5.21 -29.11
C ALA A 304 -1.83 6.06 -29.86
N ALA A 305 -0.59 5.58 -29.93
CA ALA A 305 0.43 6.17 -30.78
C ALA A 305 0.16 5.74 -32.22
N SER A 306 -0.38 6.66 -33.02
CA SER A 306 -0.26 6.61 -34.47
C SER A 306 0.34 7.94 -34.88
N ALA A 307 1.64 7.95 -35.08
CA ALA A 307 2.34 9.00 -35.80
C ALA A 307 3.31 8.27 -36.73
N LYS A 308 3.04 8.43 -38.03
CA LYS A 308 3.91 8.05 -39.13
C LYS A 308 5.07 9.03 -39.11
N ASP A 309 6.30 8.54 -39.05
CA ASP A 309 7.48 9.34 -39.39
C ASP A 309 7.92 8.89 -40.78
N SER A 310 7.63 9.75 -41.76
CA SER A 310 8.18 9.76 -43.11
C SER A 310 9.48 10.57 -43.11
N ASP A 311 10.48 10.03 -43.80
CA ASP A 311 11.67 10.66 -44.37
C ASP A 311 12.58 11.48 -43.44
N ASP A 312 13.73 10.89 -43.11
CA ASP A 312 15.00 11.55 -43.46
C ASP A 312 15.97 10.49 -44.00
N SER A 313 16.47 10.72 -45.22
CA SER A 313 17.35 9.80 -45.95
C SER A 313 18.79 9.91 -45.46
N PRO A 314 19.59 8.83 -45.55
CA PRO A 314 20.97 8.79 -45.05
C PRO A 314 21.97 9.34 -46.09
N PRO A 315 23.18 9.77 -45.68
CA PRO A 315 24.28 9.94 -46.62
C PRO A 315 24.91 8.57 -46.92
N VAL A 316 25.08 8.33 -48.22
CA VAL A 316 25.81 7.21 -48.83
C VAL A 316 27.31 7.48 -48.89
N ASP A 317 28.07 6.38 -48.79
CA ASP A 317 29.31 6.03 -49.50
C ASP A 317 30.15 5.14 -48.55
N ALA A 318 30.81 4.03 -48.91
CA ALA A 318 30.85 3.12 -50.05
C ALA A 318 31.82 1.98 -49.63
N ASN A 319 31.80 0.84 -50.37
CA ASN A 319 32.69 -0.35 -50.32
C ASN A 319 32.44 -1.39 -49.20
N SER A 320 31.88 -2.59 -49.45
CA SER A 320 32.14 -3.70 -50.41
C SER A 320 32.98 -4.84 -49.80
N GLN A 321 32.35 -6.01 -49.59
CA GLN A 321 32.73 -7.32 -50.15
C GLN A 321 32.02 -8.49 -49.43
N LEU A 322 31.84 -9.55 -50.22
CA LEU A 322 30.91 -10.68 -50.07
C LEU A 322 31.42 -11.84 -49.20
N GLY A 323 30.46 -12.61 -48.66
CA GLY A 323 30.51 -14.09 -48.68
C GLY A 323 30.87 -14.84 -47.37
N PRO A 324 30.64 -16.18 -47.30
CA PRO A 324 29.43 -16.75 -46.68
C PRO A 324 29.67 -17.92 -45.70
N SER A 325 28.55 -18.45 -45.15
CA SER A 325 28.34 -19.82 -44.61
C SER A 325 29.06 -20.27 -43.32
N MET A 326 28.29 -20.70 -42.32
CA MET A 326 28.17 -22.11 -41.94
C MET A 326 27.06 -22.32 -40.88
N GLU A 327 26.21 -23.30 -41.17
CA GLU A 327 25.24 -24.00 -40.29
C GLU A 327 25.97 -24.88 -39.22
N PRO A 328 25.35 -25.89 -38.56
CA PRO A 328 24.26 -25.85 -37.57
C PRO A 328 24.50 -26.74 -36.29
N GLN A 329 23.80 -26.42 -35.19
CA GLN A 329 23.21 -27.36 -34.15
C GLN A 329 24.17 -28.22 -33.27
N PRO A 330 23.72 -29.01 -32.25
CA PRO A 330 22.48 -29.03 -31.42
C PRO A 330 22.77 -29.12 -29.88
N GLY A 331 21.80 -28.90 -28.98
CA GLY A 331 21.09 -29.99 -28.26
C GLY A 331 21.34 -29.95 -26.73
N LEU A 332 20.40 -29.51 -25.89
CA LEU A 332 19.37 -30.28 -25.15
C LEU A 332 19.87 -31.07 -23.91
N SER A 333 19.36 -30.67 -22.73
CA SER A 333 18.94 -31.53 -21.60
C SER A 333 18.38 -30.61 -20.49
N THR A 334 17.05 -30.42 -20.42
CA THR A 334 16.07 -31.10 -19.55
C THR A 334 16.18 -30.83 -18.03
N ALA A 335 15.03 -30.45 -17.48
CA ALA A 335 14.67 -29.97 -16.13
C ALA A 335 14.86 -31.06 -15.01
N PRO A 336 14.54 -30.88 -13.69
CA PRO A 336 13.38 -30.14 -13.16
C PRO A 336 13.50 -29.46 -11.77
N LEU A 337 12.36 -28.85 -11.41
CA LEU A 337 11.93 -28.15 -10.20
C LEU A 337 12.09 -28.89 -8.86
N SER A 338 12.44 -28.12 -7.81
CA SER A 338 11.97 -28.20 -6.40
C SER A 338 12.64 -27.02 -5.65
N ALA A 339 12.13 -26.30 -4.65
CA ALA A 339 10.87 -26.09 -3.93
C ALA A 339 11.04 -24.71 -3.20
N PRO A 340 9.99 -24.08 -2.64
CA PRO A 340 10.06 -22.70 -2.14
C PRO A 340 10.69 -22.61 -0.73
N LEU A 341 11.66 -21.71 -0.54
CA LEU A 341 12.20 -21.41 0.78
C LEU A 341 11.20 -20.59 1.61
N THR A 342 10.57 -21.26 2.56
CA THR A 342 9.90 -20.68 3.72
C THR A 342 10.96 -20.11 4.66
N PHE A 343 10.97 -18.79 4.85
CA PHE A 343 11.78 -18.14 5.89
C PHE A 343 10.90 -17.86 7.10
N THR A 344 10.75 -18.86 7.97
CA THR A 344 10.38 -18.67 9.37
C THR A 344 11.63 -18.90 10.20
N ARG A 345 12.10 -17.88 10.91
CA ARG A 345 13.03 -18.08 12.03
C ARG A 345 12.42 -17.55 13.33
N PRO A 346 12.66 -18.24 14.46
CA PRO A 346 11.98 -18.00 15.73
C PRO A 346 12.60 -16.81 16.48
N CYS A 347 11.79 -16.16 17.31
CA CYS A 347 12.29 -15.25 18.35
C CYS A 347 12.79 -16.10 19.52
N ASP A 348 14.10 -16.13 19.75
CA ASP A 348 14.65 -16.62 21.02
C ASP A 348 14.77 -15.46 22.01
N GLU A 349 14.00 -15.56 23.07
CA GLU A 349 14.14 -14.81 24.31
C GLU A 349 15.44 -15.25 25.01
N LYS A 350 16.38 -14.32 25.22
CA LYS A 350 17.43 -14.49 26.21
C LYS A 350 17.00 -13.79 27.50
N SER A 351 16.51 -14.61 28.44
CA SER A 351 16.42 -14.27 29.85
C SER A 351 17.83 -14.24 30.45
N GLY A 352 18.15 -13.13 31.11
CA GLY A 352 19.28 -13.06 32.02
C GLY A 352 18.91 -13.68 33.36
N ARG A 353 19.77 -14.55 33.86
CA ARG A 353 19.92 -14.81 35.30
C ARG A 353 21.39 -15.06 35.58
N ASP A 354 21.83 -14.33 36.61
CA ASP A 354 23.12 -14.31 37.33
C ASP A 354 24.34 -13.71 36.62
#